data_AF-A0A955GMP2-F1
#
_entry.id   AF-A0A955GMP2-F1
#
_cell.length_a   1.000
_cell.length_b   1.000
_cell.length_c   1.000
_cell.angle_alpha   90.00
_cell.angle_beta   90.00
_cell.angle_gamma   90.00
#
_symmetry.space_group_name_H-M   'P 1'
#
loop_
_entity.id
_entity.type
_entity.pdbx_description
1 polymer ?
#
loop_
_entity_poly.entity_id
_entity_poly.type
_entity_poly.pdbx_seq_one_letter_code
_entity_poly.pdbx_strand_id
1 'polypeptide(L)'
;MKARQKSKNTNTDIRFILLRVARVHYLYLLAYIVSLIIFDSANLITHEAIIDRFTAVGSLLVVNTIIWYLCKAKVRSKLFYQVLFVALILSDIAFASANVYWQRGMASKAVALFAVPIISAGLYKSRSLVLATAGLSSVVYGLSTIRYFFDNYGQGYRVELYGELFFYCSFFFVLAFMMMINFRKSSE
;
A
#
# COMPACT_ATOMS: atom_id res chain seq x y z
N MET A 1 35.99 -2.25 -17.24
CA MET A 1 35.64 -1.28 -16.16
C MET A 1 34.26 -0.63 -16.29
N LYS A 2 33.74 -0.30 -17.49
CA LYS A 2 32.43 0.39 -17.66
C LYS A 2 31.20 -0.36 -17.07
N ALA A 3 31.16 -1.70 -17.13
CA ALA A 3 30.03 -2.49 -16.60
C ALA A 3 29.87 -2.41 -15.06
N ARG A 4 30.98 -2.31 -14.31
CA ARG A 4 30.96 -2.14 -12.84
C ARG A 4 30.43 -0.77 -12.42
N GLN A 5 30.66 0.26 -13.23
CA GLN A 5 30.25 1.63 -12.94
C GLN A 5 28.73 1.83 -13.16
N LYS A 6 28.14 1.21 -14.19
CA LYS A 6 26.69 1.25 -14.47
C LYS A 6 25.86 0.58 -13.35
N SER A 7 26.33 -0.56 -12.81
CA SER A 7 25.67 -1.28 -11.71
C SER A 7 25.63 -0.46 -10.41
N LYS A 8 26.73 0.24 -10.07
CA LYS A 8 26.84 1.05 -8.85
C LYS A 8 25.87 2.24 -8.83
N ASN A 9 25.58 2.83 -9.99
CA ASN A 9 24.59 3.90 -10.11
C ASN A 9 23.16 3.39 -9.84
N THR A 10 22.76 2.28 -10.46
CA THR A 10 21.37 1.78 -10.33
C THR A 10 20.98 1.38 -8.89
N ASN A 11 21.92 0.86 -8.10
CA ASN A 11 21.66 0.52 -6.69
C ASN A 11 21.45 1.79 -5.84
N THR A 12 22.20 2.83 -6.18
CA THR A 12 22.14 4.11 -5.49
C THR A 12 20.80 4.79 -5.74
N ASP A 13 20.28 4.70 -6.97
CA ASP A 13 18.98 5.26 -7.37
C ASP A 13 17.81 4.61 -6.64
N ILE A 14 17.73 3.27 -6.62
CA ILE A 14 16.64 2.53 -5.95
C ILE A 14 16.65 2.82 -4.45
N ARG A 15 17.83 2.84 -3.82
CA ARG A 15 17.96 3.19 -2.40
C ARG A 15 17.40 4.57 -2.10
N PHE A 16 17.71 5.57 -2.93
CA PHE A 16 17.21 6.93 -2.71
C PHE A 16 15.70 7.03 -2.90
N ILE A 17 15.14 6.32 -3.89
CA ILE A 17 13.69 6.23 -4.07
C ILE A 17 13.06 5.60 -2.82
N LEU A 18 13.54 4.43 -2.37
CA LEU A 18 13.01 3.73 -1.21
C LEU A 18 13.12 4.56 0.08
N LEU A 19 14.24 5.27 0.30
CA LEU A 19 14.38 6.20 1.43
C LEU A 19 13.36 7.34 1.39
N ARG A 20 13.07 7.87 0.19
CA ARG A 20 12.04 8.90 0.01
C ARG A 20 10.65 8.34 0.30
N VAL A 21 10.34 7.16 -0.24
CA VAL A 21 9.08 6.46 0.00
C VAL A 21 8.88 6.24 1.50
N ALA A 22 9.86 5.67 2.20
CA ALA A 22 9.78 5.41 3.64
C ALA A 22 9.57 6.68 4.48
N ARG A 23 10.17 7.81 4.08
CA ARG A 23 9.94 9.12 4.73
C ARG A 23 8.51 9.62 4.54
N VAL A 24 7.97 9.49 3.32
CA VAL A 24 6.58 9.85 3.05
C VAL A 24 5.62 8.93 3.81
N HIS A 25 5.96 7.65 4.00
CA HIS A 25 5.15 6.73 4.80
C HIS A 25 5.05 7.17 6.26
N TYR A 26 6.10 7.74 6.86
CA TYR A 26 5.97 8.32 8.21
C TYR A 26 4.93 9.44 8.28
N LEU A 27 4.87 10.32 7.27
CA LEU A 27 3.86 11.39 7.23
C LEU A 27 2.45 10.81 7.06
N TYR A 28 2.29 9.83 6.17
CA TYR A 28 1.04 9.12 5.98
C TYR A 28 0.57 8.41 7.25
N LEU A 29 1.44 7.66 7.94
CA LEU A 29 1.12 6.96 9.18
C LEU A 29 0.79 7.96 10.30
N LEU A 30 1.49 9.08 10.38
CA LEU A 30 1.19 10.15 11.33
C LEU A 30 -0.20 10.73 11.07
N ALA A 31 -0.53 11.05 9.82
CA ALA A 31 -1.86 11.54 9.45
C ALA A 31 -2.95 10.52 9.79
N TYR A 32 -2.68 9.23 9.59
CA TYR A 32 -3.58 8.15 9.98
C TYR A 32 -3.80 8.10 11.50
N ILE A 33 -2.72 8.14 12.29
CA ILE A 33 -2.78 8.17 13.76
C ILE A 33 -3.58 9.38 14.25
N VAL A 34 -3.30 10.57 13.72
CA VAL A 34 -4.05 11.79 14.07
C VAL A 34 -5.53 11.63 13.74
N SER A 35 -5.87 11.03 12.60
CA SER A 35 -7.26 10.76 12.26
C SER A 35 -7.93 9.82 13.27
N LEU A 36 -7.24 8.78 13.73
CA LEU A 36 -7.77 7.86 14.75
C LEU A 36 -8.03 8.58 16.08
N ILE A 37 -7.10 9.43 16.53
CA ILE A 37 -7.27 10.22 17.77
C ILE A 37 -8.48 11.15 17.65
N ILE A 38 -8.68 11.79 16.50
CA ILE A 38 -9.85 12.66 16.27
C ILE A 38 -11.14 11.84 16.34
N PHE A 39 -11.22 10.71 15.64
CA PHE A 39 -12.42 9.87 15.66
C PHE A 39 -12.71 9.23 17.02
N ASP A 40 -11.66 8.88 17.78
CA ASP A 40 -11.73 8.40 19.16
C ASP A 40 -12.27 9.51 20.09
N SER A 41 -11.70 10.72 20.01
CA SER A 41 -12.16 11.86 20.82
C SER A 41 -13.62 12.24 20.57
N ALA A 42 -14.14 11.93 19.38
CA ALA A 42 -15.54 12.14 19.01
C ALA A 42 -16.46 10.96 19.40
N ASN A 43 -15.93 9.89 20.01
CA ASN A 43 -16.64 8.65 20.35
C ASN A 43 -17.37 8.00 19.15
N LEU A 44 -16.82 8.15 17.94
CA LEU A 44 -17.43 7.63 16.70
C LEU A 44 -17.04 6.18 16.41
N ILE A 45 -16.03 5.66 17.08
CA ILE A 45 -15.49 4.31 16.89
C ILE A 45 -15.49 3.60 18.25
N THR A 46 -15.78 2.30 18.26
CA THR A 46 -15.72 1.49 19.49
C THR A 46 -14.27 1.30 19.95
N HIS A 47 -14.07 1.19 21.26
CA HIS A 47 -12.75 0.99 21.87
C HIS A 47 -11.99 -0.21 21.29
N GLU A 48 -12.69 -1.32 21.03
CA GLU A 48 -12.10 -2.52 20.41
C GLU A 48 -11.56 -2.22 19.00
N ALA A 49 -12.35 -1.54 18.16
CA ALA A 49 -11.94 -1.18 16.81
C ALA A 49 -10.79 -0.15 16.81
N ILE A 50 -10.69 0.68 17.84
CA ILE A 50 -9.57 1.62 18.01
C ILE A 50 -8.29 0.85 18.31
N ILE A 51 -8.31 -0.10 19.25
CA ILE A 51 -7.16 -0.93 19.59
C ILE A 51 -6.65 -1.70 18.37
N ASP A 52 -7.55 -2.30 17.59
CA ASP A 52 -7.20 -3.03 16.37
C ASP A 52 -6.52 -2.12 15.34
N ARG A 53 -7.05 -0.91 15.12
CA ARG A 53 -6.48 0.06 14.17
C ARG A 53 -5.15 0.63 14.64
N PHE A 54 -4.99 0.90 15.94
CA PHE A 54 -3.71 1.30 16.52
C PHE A 54 -2.66 0.19 16.41
N THR A 55 -3.07 -1.06 16.61
CA THR A 55 -2.21 -2.23 16.44
C THR A 55 -1.75 -2.36 14.98
N ALA A 56 -2.66 -2.18 14.02
CA ALA A 56 -2.32 -2.24 12.60
C ALA A 56 -1.35 -1.12 12.18
N VAL A 57 -1.59 0.13 12.60
CA VAL A 57 -0.72 1.25 12.23
C VAL A 57 0.62 1.17 12.95
N GLY A 58 0.64 0.72 14.21
CA GLY A 58 1.86 0.42 14.95
C GLY A 58 2.69 -0.67 14.26
N SER A 59 2.04 -1.73 13.80
CA SER A 59 2.71 -2.81 13.04
C SER A 59 3.33 -2.28 11.74
N LEU A 60 2.58 -1.49 10.95
CA LEU A 60 3.11 -0.89 9.72
C LEU A 60 4.24 0.12 9.99
N LEU A 61 4.16 0.87 11.09
CA LEU A 61 5.22 1.78 11.53
C LEU A 61 6.52 1.04 11.87
N VAL A 62 6.42 -0.10 12.56
CA VAL A 62 7.58 -0.97 12.85
C VAL A 62 8.21 -1.47 11.54
N VAL A 63 7.41 -1.99 10.61
CA VAL A 63 7.89 -2.45 9.31
C VAL A 63 8.58 -1.32 8.55
N ASN A 64 7.94 -0.15 8.43
CA ASN A 64 8.51 1.01 7.77
C ASN A 64 9.82 1.46 8.43
N THR A 65 9.92 1.39 9.75
CA THR A 65 11.13 1.74 10.50
C THR A 65 12.27 0.76 10.25
N ILE A 66 11.99 -0.54 10.21
CA ILE A 66 12.97 -1.56 9.84
C ILE A 66 13.46 -1.32 8.42
N ILE A 67 12.55 -1.09 7.47
CA ILE A 67 12.91 -0.84 6.06
C ILE A 67 13.75 0.42 5.93
N TRP A 68 13.34 1.53 6.57
CA TRP A 68 14.10 2.79 6.56
C TRP A 68 15.50 2.62 7.14
N TYR A 69 15.63 1.90 8.26
CA TYR A 69 16.91 1.62 8.89
C TYR A 69 17.81 0.78 7.98
N LEU A 70 17.30 -0.34 7.45
CA LEU A 70 18.03 -1.22 6.54
C LEU A 70 18.44 -0.51 5.24
N CYS A 71 17.64 0.43 4.75
CA CYS A 71 17.97 1.22 3.56
C CYS A 71 19.16 2.15 3.73
N LYS A 72 19.55 2.51 4.96
CA LYS A 72 20.73 3.35 5.21
C LYS A 72 22.05 2.60 4.98
N ALA A 73 22.06 1.26 4.96
CA ALA A 73 23.27 0.47 4.79
C ALA A 73 23.84 0.57 3.36
N LYS A 74 24.94 1.29 3.17
CA LYS A 74 25.48 1.68 1.84
C LYS A 74 25.94 0.52 0.93
N VAL A 75 26.15 -0.71 1.42
CA VAL A 75 26.95 -1.75 0.72
C VAL A 75 26.12 -2.93 0.18
N ARG A 76 24.79 -2.88 0.27
CA ARG A 76 23.93 -4.01 -0.11
C ARG A 76 23.65 -4.10 -1.63
N SER A 77 23.26 -5.29 -2.09
CA SER A 77 22.97 -5.61 -3.49
C SER A 77 21.66 -4.99 -3.99
N LYS A 78 21.46 -4.93 -5.32
CA LYS A 78 20.22 -4.46 -5.94
C LYS A 78 18.99 -5.22 -5.45
N LEU A 79 19.11 -6.54 -5.44
CA LEU A 79 18.06 -7.47 -5.06
C LEU A 79 17.58 -7.22 -3.62
N PHE A 80 18.51 -6.90 -2.71
CA PHE A 80 18.17 -6.56 -1.34
C PHE A 80 17.19 -5.37 -1.27
N TYR A 81 17.47 -4.27 -1.96
CA TYR A 81 16.56 -3.11 -1.97
C TYR A 81 15.24 -3.40 -2.70
N GLN A 82 15.26 -4.23 -3.75
CA GLN A 82 14.04 -4.66 -4.43
C GLN A 82 13.12 -5.45 -3.49
N VAL A 83 13.69 -6.39 -2.72
CA VAL A 83 12.94 -7.16 -1.72
C VAL A 83 12.35 -6.25 -0.65
N LEU A 84 13.13 -5.28 -0.14
CA LEU A 84 12.60 -4.30 0.83
C LEU A 84 11.46 -3.46 0.23
N PHE A 85 11.56 -3.08 -1.04
CA PHE A 85 10.51 -2.33 -1.74
C PHE A 85 9.22 -3.14 -1.89
N VAL A 86 9.33 -4.41 -2.30
CA VAL A 86 8.19 -5.33 -2.41
C VAL A 86 7.60 -5.61 -1.03
N ALA A 87 8.42 -5.79 0.00
CA ALA A 87 7.96 -5.98 1.37
C ALA A 87 7.11 -4.80 1.85
N LEU A 88 7.53 -3.55 1.58
CA LEU A 88 6.75 -2.35 1.90
C LEU A 88 5.37 -2.38 1.21
N ILE A 89 5.35 -2.62 -0.10
CA ILE A 89 4.10 -2.70 -0.88
C ILE A 89 3.15 -3.75 -0.29
N LEU A 90 3.67 -4.94 0.05
CA LEU A 90 2.85 -6.02 0.62
C LEU A 90 2.31 -5.63 2.00
N SER A 91 3.10 -4.96 2.83
CA SER A 91 2.63 -4.44 4.12
C SER A 91 1.56 -3.37 3.97
N ASP A 92 1.67 -2.47 2.98
CA ASP A 92 0.64 -1.48 2.69
C ASP A 92 -0.67 -2.14 2.21
N ILE A 93 -0.58 -3.14 1.34
CA ILE A 93 -1.75 -3.93 0.89
C ILE A 93 -2.42 -4.61 2.09
N ALA A 94 -1.64 -5.26 2.96
CA ALA A 94 -2.18 -5.91 4.16
C ALA A 94 -2.85 -4.91 5.10
N PHE A 95 -2.24 -3.74 5.29
CA PHE A 95 -2.79 -2.67 6.11
C PHE A 95 -4.09 -2.09 5.54
N ALA A 96 -4.12 -1.79 4.23
CA ALA A 96 -5.32 -1.31 3.55
C ALA A 96 -6.46 -2.33 3.65
N SER A 97 -6.13 -3.61 3.42
CA SER A 97 -7.05 -4.73 3.51
C SER A 97 -7.70 -4.87 4.89
N ALA A 98 -6.90 -4.83 5.96
CA ALA A 98 -7.42 -4.90 7.32
C ALA A 98 -8.38 -3.75 7.62
N ASN A 99 -8.05 -2.54 7.17
CA ASN A 99 -8.90 -1.37 7.37
C ASN A 99 -10.20 -1.42 6.56
N VAL A 100 -10.19 -1.99 5.35
CA VAL A 100 -11.43 -2.25 4.60
C VAL A 100 -12.33 -3.21 5.36
N TYR A 101 -11.80 -4.32 5.87
CA TYR A 101 -12.56 -5.28 6.65
C TYR A 101 -13.18 -4.63 7.91
N TRP A 102 -12.41 -3.87 8.68
CA TRP A 102 -12.90 -3.21 9.90
C TRP A 102 -13.85 -2.04 9.68
N GLN A 103 -13.86 -1.43 8.48
CA GLN A 103 -14.72 -0.29 8.14
C GLN A 103 -15.94 -0.71 7.29
N ARG A 104 -16.41 -1.95 7.48
CA ARG A 104 -17.62 -2.49 6.84
C ARG A 104 -17.51 -2.78 5.34
N GLY A 105 -16.32 -3.15 4.86
CA GLY A 105 -16.13 -3.60 3.48
C GLY A 105 -16.38 -2.48 2.46
N MET A 106 -17.49 -2.56 1.71
CA MET A 106 -17.83 -1.67 0.58
C MET A 106 -17.92 -0.19 0.95
N ALA A 107 -18.61 0.12 2.06
CA ALA A 107 -18.81 1.51 2.51
C ALA A 107 -17.54 2.16 3.08
N SER A 108 -16.42 1.44 3.06
CA SER A 108 -15.17 1.86 3.67
C SER A 108 -14.47 2.93 2.83
N LYS A 109 -14.21 4.08 3.46
CA LYS A 109 -13.28 5.08 2.91
C LYS A 109 -11.84 4.56 2.89
N ALA A 110 -11.53 3.47 3.60
CA ALA A 110 -10.22 2.86 3.61
C ALA A 110 -9.83 2.19 2.29
N VAL A 111 -10.76 2.01 1.34
CA VAL A 111 -10.42 1.54 -0.02
C VAL A 111 -9.40 2.49 -0.68
N ALA A 112 -9.44 3.78 -0.35
CA ALA A 112 -8.45 4.75 -0.83
C ALA A 112 -7.01 4.43 -0.39
N LEU A 113 -6.82 3.66 0.69
CA LEU A 113 -5.48 3.25 1.16
C LEU A 113 -4.77 2.34 0.16
N PHE A 114 -5.50 1.61 -0.70
CA PHE A 114 -4.90 0.81 -1.78
C PHE A 114 -4.22 1.69 -2.86
N ALA A 115 -4.45 3.00 -2.88
CA ALA A 115 -3.69 3.89 -3.74
C ALA A 115 -2.21 3.97 -3.32
N VAL A 116 -1.91 3.87 -2.02
CA VAL A 116 -0.54 3.96 -1.48
C VAL A 116 0.40 2.89 -2.09
N PRO A 117 0.10 1.58 -2.03
CA PRO A 117 0.98 0.57 -2.62
C PRO A 117 1.13 0.74 -4.15
N ILE A 118 0.07 1.15 -4.86
CA ILE A 118 0.11 1.37 -6.32
C ILE A 118 1.02 2.56 -6.67
N ILE A 119 0.91 3.66 -5.94
CA ILE A 119 1.77 4.83 -6.12
C ILE A 119 3.22 4.48 -5.76
N SER A 120 3.45 3.77 -4.66
CA SER A 120 4.76 3.25 -4.26
C SER A 120 5.37 2.39 -5.38
N ALA A 121 4.64 1.43 -5.93
CA ALA A 121 5.07 0.63 -7.08
C ALA A 121 5.39 1.51 -8.31
N GLY A 122 4.61 2.58 -8.51
CA GLY A 122 4.82 3.58 -9.55
C GLY A 122 6.17 4.28 -9.45
N LEU A 123 6.60 4.63 -8.24
CA LEU A 123 7.89 5.30 -7.99
C LEU A 123 9.09 4.42 -8.33
N TYR A 124 8.93 3.10 -8.30
CA TYR A 124 9.96 2.16 -8.74
C TYR A 124 10.13 2.11 -10.28
N LYS A 125 9.19 2.71 -11.04
CA LYS A 125 9.22 2.82 -12.52
C LYS A 125 9.24 1.47 -13.26
N SER A 126 8.62 0.44 -12.71
CA SER A 126 8.45 -0.86 -13.38
C SER A 126 6.98 -1.10 -13.73
N ARG A 127 6.68 -1.26 -15.02
CA ARG A 127 5.31 -1.54 -15.51
C ARG A 127 4.75 -2.82 -14.90
N SER A 128 5.55 -3.89 -14.91
CA SER A 128 5.15 -5.18 -14.36
C SER A 128 4.85 -5.09 -12.87
N LEU A 129 5.63 -4.32 -12.11
CA LEU A 129 5.40 -4.17 -10.67
C LEU A 129 4.09 -3.41 -10.40
N VAL A 130 3.84 -2.30 -11.10
CA VAL A 130 2.61 -1.52 -10.95
C VAL A 130 1.36 -2.34 -11.27
N LEU A 131 1.38 -3.07 -12.40
CA LEU A 131 0.26 -3.94 -12.78
C LEU A 131 0.05 -5.09 -11.79
N ALA A 132 1.14 -5.72 -11.33
CA ALA A 132 1.05 -6.77 -10.32
C ALA A 132 0.49 -6.23 -9.00
N THR A 133 0.92 -5.04 -8.56
CA THR A 133 0.40 -4.39 -7.36
C THR A 133 -1.07 -4.03 -7.48
N ALA A 134 -1.53 -3.52 -8.62
CA ALA A 134 -2.95 -3.23 -8.86
C ALA A 134 -3.80 -4.50 -8.90
N GLY A 135 -3.33 -5.55 -9.57
CA GLY A 135 -4.00 -6.86 -9.59
C GLY A 135 -4.09 -7.47 -8.19
N LEU A 136 -2.99 -7.46 -7.44
CA LEU A 136 -2.96 -7.96 -6.06
C LEU A 136 -3.86 -7.14 -5.13
N SER A 137 -3.86 -5.81 -5.27
CA SER A 137 -4.76 -4.92 -4.54
C SER A 137 -6.22 -5.22 -4.84
N SER A 138 -6.57 -5.46 -6.10
CA SER A 138 -7.93 -5.82 -6.53
C SER A 138 -8.38 -7.14 -5.90
N VAL A 139 -7.53 -8.16 -5.94
CA VAL A 139 -7.83 -9.48 -5.35
C VAL A 139 -7.99 -9.37 -3.84
N VAL A 140 -7.05 -8.71 -3.15
CA VAL A 140 -7.08 -8.59 -1.69
C VAL A 140 -8.27 -7.73 -1.23
N TYR A 141 -8.57 -6.63 -1.92
CA TYR A 141 -9.77 -5.83 -1.67
C TYR A 141 -11.05 -6.65 -1.83
N GLY A 142 -11.17 -7.40 -2.93
CA GLY A 142 -12.32 -8.28 -3.18
C GLY A 142 -12.47 -9.33 -2.08
N LEU A 143 -11.39 -10.01 -1.69
CA LEU A 143 -11.40 -11.00 -0.62
C LEU A 143 -11.84 -10.41 0.72
N SER A 144 -11.30 -9.25 1.12
CA SER A 144 -11.65 -8.61 2.40
C SER A 144 -13.08 -8.12 2.44
N THR A 145 -13.59 -7.62 1.32
CA THR A 145 -14.99 -7.20 1.20
C THR A 145 -15.93 -8.40 1.24
N ILE A 146 -15.68 -9.43 0.43
CA ILE A 146 -16.50 -10.66 0.41
C ILE A 146 -16.50 -11.33 1.78
N ARG A 147 -15.33 -11.43 2.42
CA ARG A 147 -15.20 -12.00 3.77
C ARG A 147 -16.05 -11.23 4.78
N TYR A 148 -15.97 -9.89 4.78
CA TYR A 148 -16.79 -9.06 5.67
C TYR A 148 -18.29 -9.35 5.50
N PHE A 149 -18.78 -9.42 4.25
CA PHE A 149 -20.20 -9.71 3.97
C PHE A 149 -20.62 -11.13 4.31
N PHE A 150 -19.70 -12.10 4.19
CA PHE A 150 -19.95 -13.48 4.60
C PHE A 150 -20.11 -13.57 6.12
N ASP A 151 -19.22 -12.91 6.87
CA ASP A 151 -19.23 -12.89 8.33
C ASP A 151 -20.41 -12.05 8.89
N ASN A 152 -20.89 -11.06 8.15
CA ASN A 152 -21.99 -10.16 8.52
C ASN A 152 -23.21 -10.34 7.61
N TYR A 153 -23.70 -11.58 7.51
CA TYR A 153 -24.82 -11.95 6.65
C TYR A 153 -26.08 -11.13 7.01
N GLY A 154 -26.67 -10.46 6.02
CA GLY A 154 -27.89 -9.64 6.19
C GLY A 154 -27.71 -8.13 6.03
N GLN A 155 -26.47 -7.63 5.89
CA GLN A 155 -26.19 -6.20 5.73
C GLN A 155 -26.04 -5.70 4.28
N GLY A 156 -26.28 -6.53 3.24
CA GLY A 156 -25.95 -6.12 1.87
C GLY A 156 -26.80 -6.71 0.75
N TYR A 157 -27.23 -5.83 -0.15
CA TYR A 157 -27.74 -6.16 -1.47
C TYR A 157 -26.60 -6.71 -2.34
N ARG A 158 -26.64 -8.01 -2.68
CA ARG A 158 -25.56 -8.70 -3.43
C ARG A 158 -25.17 -7.99 -4.73
N VAL A 159 -26.12 -7.34 -5.40
CA VAL A 159 -25.87 -6.61 -6.65
C VAL A 159 -24.98 -5.38 -6.44
N GLU A 160 -25.21 -4.63 -5.36
CA GLU A 160 -24.42 -3.45 -5.00
C GLU A 160 -22.97 -3.86 -4.67
N LEU A 161 -22.81 -4.99 -3.96
CA LEU A 161 -21.49 -5.59 -3.65
C LEU A 161 -20.62 -5.80 -4.87
N TYR A 162 -21.14 -6.51 -5.88
CA TYR A 162 -20.36 -6.76 -7.07
C TYR A 162 -20.16 -5.51 -7.92
N GLY A 163 -21.11 -4.57 -7.89
CA GLY A 163 -21.00 -3.27 -8.56
C GLY A 163 -19.84 -2.43 -8.03
N GLU A 164 -19.77 -2.19 -6.71
CA GLU A 164 -18.66 -1.43 -6.12
C GLU A 164 -17.33 -2.18 -6.21
N LEU A 165 -17.34 -3.50 -6.04
CA LEU A 165 -16.13 -4.31 -6.19
C LEU A 165 -15.54 -4.13 -7.59
N PHE A 166 -16.36 -4.24 -8.64
CA PHE A 166 -15.93 -4.01 -10.01
C PHE A 166 -15.43 -2.58 -10.23
N PHE A 167 -16.13 -1.59 -9.68
CA PHE A 167 -15.74 -0.17 -9.79
C PHE A 167 -14.36 0.09 -9.19
N TYR A 168 -14.12 -0.29 -7.93
CA TYR A 168 -12.83 -0.03 -7.27
C TYR A 168 -11.68 -0.85 -7.85
N CYS A 169 -11.91 -2.11 -8.23
CA CYS A 169 -10.91 -2.90 -8.95
C CYS A 169 -10.53 -2.21 -10.27
N SER A 170 -11.50 -1.74 -11.05
CA SER A 170 -11.25 -0.98 -12.29
C SER A 170 -10.48 0.31 -11.99
N PHE A 171 -10.84 1.03 -10.92
CA PHE A 171 -10.16 2.23 -10.47
C PHE A 171 -8.69 1.99 -10.11
N PHE A 172 -8.35 0.87 -9.45
CA PHE A 172 -6.97 0.50 -9.17
C PHE A 172 -6.14 0.33 -10.46
N PHE A 173 -6.73 -0.28 -11.50
CA PHE A 173 -6.07 -0.38 -12.80
C PHE A 173 -5.94 0.98 -13.50
N VAL A 174 -6.95 1.85 -13.43
CA VAL A 174 -6.85 3.22 -13.95
C VAL A 174 -5.70 3.97 -13.27
N LEU A 175 -5.60 3.91 -11.95
CA LEU A 175 -4.51 4.52 -11.20
C LEU A 175 -3.14 3.94 -11.62
N ALA A 176 -3.05 2.62 -11.80
CA ALA A 176 -1.86 1.96 -12.32
C ALA A 176 -1.46 2.47 -13.72
N PHE A 177 -2.41 2.60 -14.64
CA PHE A 177 -2.16 3.15 -15.97
C PHE A 177 -1.69 4.61 -15.91
N MET A 178 -2.31 5.44 -15.06
CA MET A 178 -1.87 6.82 -14.85
C MET A 178 -0.43 6.91 -14.34
N MET A 179 -0.04 6.04 -13.40
CA MET A 179 1.34 5.98 -12.91
C MET A 179 2.33 5.59 -14.02
N MET A 180 1.93 4.71 -14.94
CA MET A 180 2.77 4.24 -16.05
C MET A 180 2.98 5.28 -17.15
N ILE A 181 2.11 6.29 -17.30
CA ILE A 181 2.30 7.38 -18.29
C ILE A 181 3.64 8.09 -18.08
N ASN A 182 4.06 8.23 -16.82
CA ASN A 182 5.30 8.91 -16.44
C ASN A 182 6.56 8.04 -16.62
N PHE A 183 6.42 6.80 -17.09
CA PHE A 183 7.56 5.91 -17.31
C PHE A 183 8.20 6.23 -18.65
N ARG A 184 9.08 7.24 -18.65
CA ARG A 184 9.93 7.55 -19.79
C ARG A 184 10.65 6.25 -20.22
N LYS A 185 10.60 5.89 -21.51
CA LYS A 185 11.40 4.79 -22.08
C LYS A 185 12.86 5.03 -21.70
N SER A 186 13.34 4.35 -20.66
CA SER A 186 14.76 4.21 -20.39
C SER A 186 15.26 3.18 -21.40
N SER A 187 15.44 3.65 -22.64
CA SER A 187 16.20 3.08 -23.76
C SER A 187 16.65 1.63 -23.60
N GLU A 188 16.11 0.79 -24.50
CA GLU A 188 16.86 -0.29 -25.18
C GLU A 188 18.35 0.06 -25.36
#